data_AF-A0A6P4CAH0-F1
#
_entry.id   AF-A0A6P4CAH0-F1
#
_cell.length_a   1.000
_cell.length_b   1.000
_cell.length_c   1.000
_cell.angle_alpha   90.00
_cell.angle_beta   90.00
_cell.angle_gamma   90.00
#
_symmetry.space_group_name_H-M   'P 1'
#
loop_
_entity.id
_entity.type
_entity.pdbx_description
1 polymer ?
#
loop_
_entity_poly.entity_id
_entity_poly.type
_entity_poly.pdbx_seq_one_letter_code
_entity_poly.pdbx_strand_id
1 'polypeptide(L)'
;MVTLNYATVVREVKAYLKKGVAAKELQSHIAAFPVSAQEKINALLERLFDVVEKAFGKEATKRKNHLAGAVAGDDEGSQLLLLNAAEEFCYKKGSNELNEVALILKALYDVDLVEEEHVVHWYSKGLKGDKKDSQIWKNAQPFIDCLWNAESESEEE
;
A
#
# COMPACT_ATOMS: atom_id res chain seq x y z
N MET A 1 19.76 24.42 -5.26
CA MET A 1 19.00 23.37 -4.55
C MET A 1 19.08 22.12 -5.39
N VAL A 2 19.58 21.00 -4.84
CA VAL A 2 19.51 19.71 -5.55
C VAL A 2 18.05 19.25 -5.46
N THR A 3 17.35 19.21 -6.59
CA THR A 3 16.01 18.66 -6.65
C THR A 3 16.13 17.16 -6.39
N LEU A 4 15.63 16.69 -5.26
CA LEU A 4 15.57 15.27 -4.97
C LEU A 4 14.51 14.65 -5.88
N ASN A 5 14.93 13.86 -6.87
CA ASN A 5 13.99 13.14 -7.73
C ASN A 5 13.55 11.82 -7.08
N TYR A 6 12.42 11.27 -7.53
CA TYR A 6 11.85 10.04 -7.01
C TYR A 6 12.86 8.87 -6.95
N ALA A 7 13.70 8.70 -7.99
CA ALA A 7 14.72 7.66 -8.01
C ALA A 7 15.75 7.79 -6.88
N THR A 8 16.06 9.02 -6.46
CA THR A 8 16.96 9.28 -5.33
C THR A 8 16.27 8.94 -4.01
N VAL A 9 15.00 9.31 -3.84
CA VAL A 9 14.18 8.93 -2.66
C VAL A 9 14.17 7.41 -2.49
N VAL A 10 13.86 6.67 -3.55
CA VAL A 10 13.83 5.20 -3.55
C VAL A 10 15.18 4.61 -3.11
N ARG A 11 16.30 5.20 -3.57
CA ARG A 11 17.65 4.78 -3.20
C ARG A 11 17.96 5.02 -1.72
N GLU A 12 17.61 6.20 -1.20
CA GLU A 12 17.83 6.56 0.20
C GLU A 12 16.99 5.68 1.14
N VAL A 13 15.71 5.47 0.83
CA VAL A 13 14.84 4.55 1.59
C VAL A 13 15.46 3.15 1.65
N LYS A 14 15.99 2.64 0.53
CA LYS A 14 16.69 1.35 0.49
C LYS A 14 17.93 1.34 1.39
N ALA A 15 18.68 2.44 1.42
CA ALA A 15 19.86 2.57 2.26
C ALA A 15 19.51 2.56 3.75
N TYR A 16 18.46 3.28 4.17
CA TYR A 16 17.97 3.25 5.55
C TYR A 16 17.52 1.86 5.98
N LEU A 17 16.73 1.17 5.13
CA LEU A 17 16.29 -0.19 5.42
C LEU A 17 17.45 -1.18 5.55
N LYS A 18 18.50 -1.05 4.73
CA LYS A 18 19.73 -1.86 4.84
C LYS A 18 20.53 -1.58 6.12
N LYS A 19 20.50 -0.34 6.60
CA LYS A 19 21.14 0.05 7.88
C LYS A 19 20.38 -0.47 9.10
N GLY A 20 19.14 -0.95 8.92
CA GLY A 20 18.32 -1.44 10.03
C GLY A 20 17.87 -0.33 10.98
N VAL A 21 17.68 0.90 10.48
CA VAL A 21 17.19 2.02 11.30
C VAL A 21 15.82 1.67 11.89
N ALA A 22 15.53 2.20 13.09
CA ALA A 22 14.24 1.95 13.74
C ALA A 22 13.09 2.61 12.95
N ALA A 23 11.87 2.06 13.06
CA ALA A 23 10.70 2.53 12.30
C ALA A 23 10.41 4.04 12.46
N LYS A 24 10.49 4.56 13.68
CA LYS A 24 10.31 6.00 13.96
C LYS A 24 11.39 6.88 13.32
N GLU A 25 12.62 6.38 13.30
CA GLU A 25 13.75 7.07 12.67
C GLU A 25 13.58 7.07 11.15
N LEU A 26 13.23 5.92 10.56
CA LEU A 26 12.91 5.80 9.13
C LEU A 26 11.81 6.78 8.72
N GLN A 27 10.73 6.87 9.51
CA GLN A 27 9.63 7.80 9.25
C GLN A 27 10.09 9.25 9.27
N SER A 28 10.93 9.63 10.24
CA SER A 28 11.50 10.98 10.32
C SER A 28 12.34 11.32 9.09
N HIS A 29 13.18 10.39 8.63
CA HIS A 29 13.98 10.55 7.42
C HIS A 29 13.10 10.67 6.16
N ILE A 30 12.05 9.85 6.05
CA ILE A 30 11.12 9.87 4.91
C ILE A 30 10.30 11.15 4.88
N ALA A 31 9.81 11.60 6.04
CA ALA A 31 9.03 12.83 6.17
C ALA A 31 9.81 14.06 5.67
N ALA A 32 11.13 14.08 5.88
CA ALA A 32 12.01 15.17 5.47
C ALA A 32 12.25 15.26 3.95
N PHE A 33 11.88 14.25 3.15
CA PHE A 33 12.06 14.33 1.70
C PHE A 33 11.15 15.41 1.08
N PRO A 34 11.66 16.26 0.17
CA PRO A 34 10.88 17.31 -0.49
C PRO A 34 10.10 16.77 -1.69
N VAL A 35 9.39 15.65 -1.50
CA VAL A 35 8.51 15.02 -2.50
C VAL A 35 7.10 14.86 -1.92
N SER A 36 6.12 14.52 -2.76
CA SER A 36 4.73 14.36 -2.30
C SER A 36 4.58 13.22 -1.28
N ALA A 37 3.50 13.26 -0.48
CA ALA A 37 3.18 12.18 0.45
C ALA A 37 2.98 10.83 -0.27
N GLN A 38 2.36 10.85 -1.46
CA GLN A 38 2.21 9.69 -2.32
C GLN A 38 3.58 9.11 -2.72
N GLU A 39 4.50 9.95 -3.21
CA GLU A 39 5.85 9.50 -3.59
C GLU A 39 6.63 8.91 -2.41
N LYS A 40 6.47 9.46 -1.20
CA LYS A 40 7.09 8.92 0.02
C LYS A 40 6.60 7.50 0.31
N ILE A 41 5.28 7.28 0.29
CA ILE A 41 4.67 5.98 0.59
C ILE A 41 4.97 4.97 -0.54
N ASN A 42 4.94 5.39 -1.80
CA ASN A 42 5.32 4.56 -2.94
C ASN A 42 6.76 4.06 -2.79
N ALA A 43 7.70 4.95 -2.47
CA ALA A 43 9.09 4.57 -2.28
C ALA A 43 9.29 3.62 -1.09
N LEU A 44 8.55 3.82 0.00
CA LEU A 44 8.57 2.92 1.15
C LEU A 44 8.07 1.52 0.78
N LEU A 45 6.88 1.43 0.17
CA LEU A 45 6.26 0.16 -0.21
C LEU A 45 7.13 -0.59 -1.22
N GLU A 46 7.62 0.09 -2.26
CA GLU A 46 8.55 -0.52 -3.22
C GLU A 46 9.78 -1.14 -2.55
N ARG A 47 10.36 -0.50 -1.54
CA ARG A 47 11.59 -0.99 -0.91
C ARG A 47 11.33 -2.06 0.15
N LEU A 48 10.20 -2.00 0.86
CA LEU A 48 9.79 -3.05 1.79
C LEU A 48 9.48 -4.35 1.07
N PHE A 49 8.89 -4.26 -0.13
CA PHE A 49 8.40 -5.40 -0.90
C PHE A 49 9.28 -5.73 -2.14
N ASP A 50 10.47 -5.14 -2.26
CA ASP A 50 11.45 -5.34 -3.36
C ASP A 50 11.85 -6.83 -3.56
N VAL A 51 11.75 -7.65 -2.51
CA VAL A 51 12.14 -9.09 -2.50
C VAL A 51 10.93 -10.02 -2.44
N VAL A 52 9.73 -9.49 -2.60
CA VAL A 52 8.49 -10.24 -2.38
C VAL A 52 8.10 -10.88 -3.70
N GLU A 53 8.69 -12.05 -3.96
CA GLU A 53 8.28 -12.93 -5.07
C GLU A 53 7.13 -13.86 -4.67
N LYS A 54 6.89 -14.16 -3.37
CA LYS A 54 5.90 -15.18 -2.95
C LYS A 54 5.23 -15.02 -1.57
N ALA A 55 5.34 -13.88 -0.88
CA ALA A 55 4.87 -13.80 0.51
C ALA A 55 4.50 -12.39 1.00
N PHE A 56 3.73 -11.63 0.22
CA PHE A 56 3.35 -10.27 0.60
C PHE A 56 2.68 -10.22 1.98
N GLY A 57 1.76 -11.15 2.27
CA GLY A 57 1.10 -11.23 3.58
C GLY A 57 2.07 -11.38 4.75
N LYS A 58 3.05 -12.30 4.65
CA LYS A 58 4.04 -12.52 5.72
C LYS A 58 4.95 -11.31 5.91
N GLU A 59 5.36 -10.68 4.81
CA GLU A 59 6.21 -9.49 4.88
C GLU A 59 5.42 -8.28 5.41
N ALA A 60 4.14 -8.12 5.04
CA ALA A 60 3.27 -7.07 5.57
C ALA A 60 3.12 -7.18 7.10
N THR A 61 2.87 -8.39 7.62
CA THR A 61 2.83 -8.63 9.07
C THR A 61 4.16 -8.28 9.75
N LYS A 62 5.29 -8.70 9.16
CA LYS A 62 6.63 -8.40 9.69
C LYS A 62 6.96 -6.90 9.65
N ARG A 63 6.46 -6.19 8.65
CA ARG A 63 6.69 -4.76 8.44
C ARG A 63 5.60 -3.86 9.01
N LYS A 64 4.56 -4.41 9.68
CA LYS A 64 3.42 -3.65 10.24
C LYS A 64 3.86 -2.36 10.92
N ASN A 65 4.86 -2.41 11.82
CA ASN A 65 5.32 -1.22 12.55
C ASN A 65 5.96 -0.13 11.65
N HIS A 66 6.58 -0.50 10.53
CA HIS A 66 7.15 0.45 9.57
C HIS A 66 6.06 1.10 8.73
N LEU A 67 5.05 0.32 8.32
CA LEU A 67 3.89 0.78 7.56
C LEU A 67 2.95 1.62 8.43
N ALA A 68 2.66 1.20 9.65
CA ALA A 68 1.74 1.87 10.56
C ALA A 68 2.14 3.33 10.81
N GLY A 69 3.42 3.61 11.07
CA GLY A 69 3.82 5.02 11.25
C GLY A 69 4.07 5.78 9.93
N ALA A 70 3.99 5.12 8.77
CA ALA A 70 3.82 5.82 7.49
C ALA A 70 2.36 6.22 7.25
N VAL A 71 1.42 5.52 7.88
CA VAL A 71 -0.04 5.77 7.83
C VAL A 71 -0.52 6.58 9.04
N ALA A 72 0.29 6.74 10.10
CA ALA A 72 -0.08 7.40 11.36
C ALA A 72 -0.30 8.93 11.27
N GLY A 73 -0.44 9.49 10.07
CA GLY A 73 -1.10 10.78 9.93
C GLY A 73 -2.60 10.54 9.99
N ASP A 74 -3.25 11.06 11.03
CA ASP A 74 -4.67 10.90 11.41
C ASP A 74 -5.72 11.38 10.35
N ASP A 75 -5.31 11.55 9.10
CA ASP A 75 -6.18 11.97 8.01
C ASP A 75 -6.59 10.74 7.18
N GLU A 76 -7.88 10.64 6.80
CA GLU A 76 -8.43 9.69 5.79
C GLU A 76 -7.53 9.56 4.53
N GLY A 77 -6.76 10.61 4.24
CA GLY A 77 -5.76 10.63 3.18
C GLY A 77 -4.67 9.55 3.31
N SER A 78 -4.20 9.22 4.53
CA SER A 78 -3.06 8.32 4.72
C SER A 78 -3.33 6.88 4.30
N GLN A 79 -4.54 6.37 4.58
CA GLN A 79 -4.96 5.03 4.15
C GLN A 79 -5.16 4.97 2.63
N LEU A 80 -5.76 6.02 2.05
CA LEU A 80 -5.91 6.14 0.59
C LEU A 80 -4.56 6.25 -0.13
N LEU A 81 -3.59 6.97 0.44
CA LEU A 81 -2.22 7.03 -0.10
C LEU A 81 -1.56 5.64 -0.10
N LEU A 82 -1.79 4.83 0.95
CA LEU A 82 -1.30 3.46 1.02
C LEU A 82 -1.95 2.54 -0.03
N LEU A 83 -3.27 2.66 -0.24
CA LEU A 83 -4.00 1.91 -1.28
C LEU A 83 -3.52 2.29 -2.68
N ASN A 84 -3.34 3.58 -2.95
CA ASN A 84 -2.76 4.06 -4.21
C ASN A 84 -1.31 3.58 -4.41
N ALA A 85 -0.52 3.48 -3.33
CA ALA A 85 0.84 2.96 -3.40
C ALA A 85 0.88 1.46 -3.71
N ALA A 86 -0.05 0.68 -3.14
CA ALA A 86 -0.23 -0.72 -3.47
C ALA A 86 -0.68 -0.88 -4.94
N GLU A 87 -1.58 -0.03 -5.43
CA GLU A 87 -1.97 0.04 -6.83
C GLU A 87 -0.75 0.28 -7.75
N GLU A 88 0.03 1.33 -7.48
CA GLU A 88 1.22 1.66 -8.25
C GLU A 88 2.26 0.53 -8.24
N PHE A 89 2.46 -0.11 -7.09
CA PHE A 89 3.36 -1.23 -6.95
C PHE A 89 2.95 -2.41 -7.85
N CYS A 90 1.65 -2.72 -7.89
CA CYS A 90 1.11 -3.76 -8.77
C CYS A 90 1.32 -3.42 -10.26
N TYR A 91 1.14 -2.15 -10.66
CA TYR A 91 1.43 -1.72 -12.02
C TYR A 91 2.91 -1.82 -12.40
N LYS A 92 3.82 -1.53 -11.46
CA LYS A 92 5.27 -1.55 -11.71
C LYS A 92 5.84 -2.96 -11.80
N LYS A 93 5.26 -3.94 -11.10
CA LYS A 93 5.71 -5.33 -11.17
C LYS A 93 5.31 -6.05 -12.47
N GLY A 94 4.20 -5.65 -13.09
CA GLY A 94 3.75 -6.20 -14.37
C GLY A 94 2.67 -7.28 -14.21
N SER A 95 2.26 -7.88 -15.33
CA SER A 95 1.01 -8.66 -15.44
C SER A 95 0.93 -9.92 -14.57
N ASN A 96 2.04 -10.47 -14.10
CA ASN A 96 2.05 -11.71 -13.31
C ASN A 96 1.62 -11.46 -11.85
N GLU A 97 1.99 -10.31 -11.29
CA GLU A 97 1.73 -9.93 -9.91
C GLU A 97 0.41 -9.17 -9.74
N LEU A 98 -0.22 -8.75 -10.83
CA LEU A 98 -1.60 -8.27 -10.79
C LEU A 98 -2.53 -9.32 -10.18
N ASN A 99 -2.23 -10.62 -10.30
CA ASN A 99 -3.03 -11.69 -9.70
C ASN A 99 -2.98 -11.72 -8.17
N GLU A 100 -2.07 -10.97 -7.54
CA GLU A 100 -1.91 -10.91 -6.08
C GLU A 100 -2.58 -9.68 -5.45
N VAL A 101 -3.28 -8.84 -6.23
CA VAL A 101 -3.90 -7.60 -5.72
C VAL A 101 -4.84 -7.87 -4.55
N ALA A 102 -5.75 -8.84 -4.66
CA ALA A 102 -6.63 -9.24 -3.56
C ALA A 102 -5.85 -9.68 -2.30
N LEU A 103 -4.73 -10.39 -2.46
CA LEU A 103 -3.90 -10.84 -1.34
C LEU A 103 -3.17 -9.67 -0.67
N ILE A 104 -2.72 -8.70 -1.45
CA ILE A 104 -2.08 -7.47 -0.96
C ILE A 104 -3.07 -6.67 -0.12
N LEU A 105 -4.27 -6.42 -0.66
CA LEU A 105 -5.32 -5.67 0.04
C LEU A 105 -5.75 -6.38 1.33
N LYS A 106 -5.99 -7.69 1.26
CA LYS A 106 -6.29 -8.51 2.45
C LYS A 106 -5.19 -8.43 3.49
N ALA A 107 -3.92 -8.52 3.09
CA ALA A 107 -2.81 -8.45 4.02
C ALA A 107 -2.72 -7.11 4.75
N LEU A 108 -3.01 -5.99 4.07
CA LEU A 108 -3.03 -4.66 4.68
C LEU A 108 -4.22 -4.51 5.63
N TYR A 109 -5.38 -5.05 5.26
CA TYR A 109 -6.57 -5.07 6.10
C TYR A 109 -6.37 -5.93 7.36
N ASP A 110 -5.89 -7.16 7.23
CA ASP A 110 -5.64 -8.10 8.34
C ASP A 110 -4.66 -7.57 9.39
N VAL A 111 -3.85 -6.57 9.05
CA VAL A 111 -2.89 -5.92 9.96
C VAL A 111 -3.32 -4.52 10.38
N ASP A 112 -4.58 -4.15 10.22
CA ASP A 112 -5.17 -2.86 10.64
C ASP A 112 -4.46 -1.63 10.02
N LEU A 113 -3.99 -1.75 8.78
CA LEU A 113 -3.37 -0.61 8.06
C LEU A 113 -4.34 0.12 7.13
N VAL A 114 -5.40 -0.56 6.72
CA VAL A 114 -6.49 -0.01 5.91
C VAL A 114 -7.81 -0.56 6.42
N GLU A 115 -8.80 0.30 6.49
CA GLU A 115 -10.15 -0.05 6.88
C GLU A 115 -11.00 -0.37 5.66
N GLU A 116 -12.08 -1.12 5.88
CA GLU A 116 -13.00 -1.55 4.84
C GLU A 116 -13.55 -0.36 4.03
N GLU A 117 -14.00 0.69 4.70
CA GLU A 117 -14.56 1.88 4.05
C GLU A 117 -13.58 2.53 3.07
N HIS A 118 -12.28 2.56 3.42
CA HIS A 118 -11.23 3.14 2.60
C HIS A 118 -10.91 2.23 1.40
N VAL A 119 -10.90 0.91 1.60
CA VAL A 119 -10.72 -0.08 0.53
C VAL A 119 -11.88 0.01 -0.48
N VAL A 120 -13.12 0.02 0.00
CA VAL A 120 -14.32 0.11 -0.84
C VAL A 120 -14.38 1.47 -1.56
N HIS A 121 -14.03 2.56 -0.87
CA HIS A 121 -13.94 3.88 -1.49
C HIS A 121 -12.91 3.92 -2.62
N TRP A 122 -11.70 3.41 -2.38
CA TRP A 122 -10.64 3.32 -3.40
C TRP A 122 -11.10 2.51 -4.61
N TYR A 123 -11.70 1.34 -4.38
CA TYR A 123 -12.20 0.47 -5.45
C TYR A 123 -13.30 1.14 -6.28
N SER A 124 -14.30 1.73 -5.63
CA SER A 124 -15.40 2.45 -6.29
C SER A 124 -14.92 3.64 -7.11
N LYS A 125 -13.94 4.40 -6.58
CA LYS A 125 -13.28 5.49 -7.31
C LYS A 125 -12.52 4.99 -8.53
N GLY A 126 -11.81 3.86 -8.39
CA GLY A 126 -11.08 3.20 -9.46
C GLY A 126 -11.95 2.82 -10.65
N LEU A 127 -13.11 2.19 -10.38
CA LEU A 127 -14.09 1.79 -11.39
C LEU A 127 -14.73 2.97 -12.14
N LYS A 128 -14.68 4.18 -11.58
CA LYS A 128 -15.21 5.41 -12.19
C LYS A 128 -14.12 6.29 -12.82
N GLY A 129 -12.85 5.97 -12.57
CA GLY A 129 -11.71 6.79 -12.99
C GLY A 129 -11.17 6.44 -14.38
N ASP A 130 -10.09 7.12 -14.76
CA ASP A 130 -9.44 6.96 -16.06
C ASP A 130 -8.88 5.54 -16.31
N LYS A 131 -8.59 4.80 -15.24
CA LYS A 131 -8.06 3.44 -15.30
C LYS A 131 -9.14 2.37 -15.09
N LYS A 132 -10.42 2.68 -15.21
CA LYS A 132 -11.54 1.75 -14.91
C LYS A 132 -11.46 0.39 -15.62
N ASP A 133 -10.83 0.32 -16.80
CA ASP A 133 -10.70 -0.91 -17.59
C ASP A 133 -9.45 -1.74 -17.21
N SER A 134 -8.68 -1.30 -16.22
CA SER A 134 -7.48 -1.98 -15.74
C SER A 134 -7.81 -3.33 -15.11
N GLN A 135 -6.92 -4.30 -15.35
CA GLN A 135 -6.99 -5.63 -14.74
C GLN A 135 -6.89 -5.59 -13.21
N ILE A 136 -6.35 -4.50 -12.63
CA ILE A 136 -6.22 -4.37 -11.18
C ILE A 136 -7.57 -4.46 -10.46
N TRP A 137 -8.63 -3.88 -11.04
CA TRP A 137 -9.96 -3.89 -10.41
C TRP A 137 -10.56 -5.29 -10.44
N LYS A 138 -10.44 -5.99 -11.56
CA LYS A 138 -10.86 -7.40 -11.68
C LYS A 138 -10.13 -8.30 -10.69
N ASN A 139 -8.86 -8.01 -10.41
CA ASN A 139 -8.05 -8.79 -9.50
C ASN A 139 -8.20 -8.38 -8.03
N ALA A 140 -8.73 -7.19 -7.75
CA ALA A 140 -9.14 -6.76 -6.42
C ALA A 140 -10.52 -7.33 -6.03
N GLN A 141 -11.39 -7.58 -7.02
CA GLN A 141 -12.77 -7.98 -6.83
C GLN A 141 -12.99 -9.14 -5.84
N PRO A 142 -12.19 -10.24 -5.83
CA PRO A 142 -12.38 -11.31 -4.85
C PRO A 142 -12.27 -10.86 -3.39
N PHE A 143 -11.46 -9.84 -3.10
CA PHE A 143 -11.36 -9.28 -1.75
C PHE A 143 -12.52 -8.33 -1.45
N ILE A 144 -12.98 -7.55 -2.43
CA ILE A 144 -14.15 -6.68 -2.28
C ILE A 144 -15.41 -7.51 -2.00
N ASP A 145 -15.62 -8.60 -2.74
CA ASP A 145 -16.74 -9.51 -2.51
C ASP A 145 -16.65 -10.15 -1.12
N CYS A 146 -15.44 -10.46 -0.63
CA CYS A 146 -15.22 -10.97 0.73
C CYS A 146 -15.62 -9.97 1.81
N LEU A 147 -15.32 -8.67 1.62
CA LEU A 147 -15.72 -7.61 2.56
C LEU A 147 -17.25 -7.48 2.60
N TRP A 148 -17.91 -7.39 1.44
CA TRP A 148 -19.37 -7.30 1.37
C TRP A 148 -20.10 -8.55 1.90
N ASN A 149 -19.56 -9.75 1.66
CA ASN A 149 -20.17 -10.97 2.18
C ASN A 149 -19.99 -11.13 3.69
N ALA A 150 -18.92 -10.58 4.28
CA ALA A 150 -18.72 -10.60 5.72
C ALA A 150 -19.78 -9.77 6.47
N GLU A 151 -20.29 -8.68 5.87
CA GLU A 151 -21.47 -7.98 6.40
C GLU A 151 -22.76 -8.81 6.24
N SER A 152 -22.94 -9.50 5.10
CA SER A 152 -24.19 -10.21 4.79
C SER A 152 -24.43 -11.49 5.61
N GLU A 153 -23.42 -12.06 6.27
CA GLU A 153 -23.59 -13.18 7.23
C GLU A 153 -24.03 -12.71 8.63
N SER A 154 -24.09 -11.41 8.89
CA SER A 154 -24.42 -10.85 10.21
C SER A 154 -25.89 -10.40 10.37
N GLU A 155 -26.73 -10.58 9.34
CA GLU A 155 -28.17 -10.22 9.35
C GLU A 155 -29.13 -11.42 9.39
N GLU A 156 -28.64 -12.64 9.62
CA GLU A 156 -29.47 -13.82 9.88
C GLU A 156 -29.16 -14.45 11.25
N GLU A 157 -29.45 -13.73 12.35
CA GLU A 157 -29.77 -14.33 13.67
C GLU A 157 -30.72 -13.45 14.50
#